data_AF-E7RH76-F1
#
_entry.id   AF-E7RH76-F1
#
_cell.length_a   1.000
_cell.length_b   1.000
_cell.length_c   1.000
_cell.angle_alpha   90.00
_cell.angle_beta   90.00
_cell.angle_gamma   90.00
#
_symmetry.space_group_name_H-M   'P 1'
#
loop_
_entity.id
_entity.type
_entity.pdbx_description
1 polymer ?
#
loop_
_entity_poly.entity_id
_entity_poly.type
_entity_poly.pdbx_seq_one_letter_code
_entity_poly.pdbx_strand_id
1 'polypeptide(L)' 'MKTFRVEFNFDQENIIVHNVQAMDKESALSQIPSNGTYEISDKETGSIYRITINLVNYIKVSEL' A
#
# COMPACT_ATOMS: atom_id res chain seq x y z
N MET A 1 13.68 -10.52 6.24
CA MET A 1 12.68 -9.48 5.91
C MET A 1 13.23 -8.60 4.81
N LYS A 2 12.38 -8.22 3.87
CA LYS A 2 12.68 -7.34 2.75
C LYS A 2 11.67 -6.19 2.73
N THR A 3 12.04 -5.09 2.10
CA THR A 3 11.12 -3.98 1.86
C THR A 3 10.44 -4.18 0.52
N PHE A 4 9.12 -4.12 0.50
CA PHE A 4 8.29 -4.20 -0.69
C PHE A 4 7.59 -2.87 -0.90
N ARG A 5 7.54 -2.43 -2.15
CA ARG A 5 6.76 -1.28 -2.58
C ARG A 5 5.35 -1.74 -2.90
N VAL A 6 4.37 -1.15 -2.23
CA VAL A 6 2.94 -1.36 -2.46
C VAL A 6 2.38 -0.10 -3.12
N GLU A 7 1.74 -0.27 -4.27
CA GLU A 7 1.11 0.80 -5.04
C GLU A 7 -0.41 0.62 -5.01
N PHE A 8 -1.10 1.60 -4.41
CA PHE A 8 -2.55 1.74 -4.45
C PHE A 8 -2.95 2.61 -5.63
N ASN A 9 -3.64 2.04 -6.61
CA ASN A 9 -4.08 2.74 -7.80
C ASN A 9 -5.60 3.01 -7.69
N PHE A 10 -5.97 4.26 -7.43
CA PHE A 10 -7.37 4.68 -7.34
C PHE A 10 -7.90 5.11 -8.72
N ASP A 11 -7.09 5.85 -9.47
CA ASP A 11 -7.30 6.23 -10.86
C ASP A 11 -5.94 6.53 -11.53
N GLN A 12 -5.94 7.12 -12.73
CA GLN A 12 -4.71 7.38 -13.50
C GLN A 12 -3.79 8.44 -12.88
N GLU A 13 -4.30 9.31 -12.02
CA GLU A 13 -3.54 10.43 -11.43
C GLU A 13 -3.31 10.24 -9.93
N ASN A 14 -4.17 9.47 -9.25
CA ASN A 14 -4.11 9.22 -7.82
C ASN A 14 -3.48 7.85 -7.52
N ILE A 15 -2.17 7.87 -7.30
CA ILE A 15 -1.38 6.69 -6.89
C ILE A 15 -0.75 6.97 -5.52
N ILE A 16 -0.99 6.08 -4.55
CA ILE A 16 -0.31 6.12 -3.25
C ILE A 16 0.72 5.00 -3.20
N VAL A 17 1.95 5.35 -2.82
CA VAL A 17 3.05 4.40 -2.62
C VAL A 17 3.29 4.22 -1.13
N HIS A 18 3.37 2.97 -0.69
CA HIS A 18 3.72 2.63 0.68
C HIS A 18 4.75 1.51 0.71
N ASN A 19 5.74 1.62 1.60
CA ASN A 19 6.77 0.61 1.79
C ASN A 19 6.42 -0.28 2.98
N VAL A 20 6.29 -1.58 2.73
CA VAL A 20 5.95 -2.60 3.74
C VAL A 20 7.11 -3.56 3.92
N GLN A 21 7.43 -3.93 5.16
CA GLN A 21 8.39 -5.00 5.43
C GLN A 21 7.70 -6.35 5.56
N ALA A 22 8.15 -7.34 4.80
CA ALA A 22 7.60 -8.69 4.83
C ALA A 22 8.67 -9.75 4.51
N MET A 23 8.28 -11.03 4.54
CA MET A 23 9.15 -12.16 4.15
C MET A 23 9.17 -12.36 2.63
N ASP A 24 8.00 -12.24 2.00
CA ASP A 24 7.74 -12.42 0.57
C ASP A 24 6.57 -11.49 0.14
N LYS A 25 6.22 -11.54 -1.16
CA LYS A 25 5.21 -10.65 -1.75
C LYS A 25 3.81 -10.98 -1.26
N GLU A 26 3.50 -12.25 -1.07
CA GLU A 26 2.23 -12.76 -0.56
C GLU A 26 1.98 -12.27 0.87
N SER A 27 3.02 -12.31 1.72
CA SER A 27 3.00 -11.79 3.09
C SER A 27 2.94 -10.26 3.14
N ALA A 28 3.47 -9.55 2.13
CA ALA A 28 3.30 -8.11 2.02
C ALA A 28 1.87 -7.75 1.60
N LEU A 29 1.29 -8.50 0.66
CA LEU A 29 -0.08 -8.29 0.18
C LEU A 29 -1.11 -8.59 1.28
N SER A 30 -0.92 -9.64 2.08
CA SER A 30 -1.86 -10.00 3.15
C SER A 30 -1.94 -8.99 4.30
N GLN A 31 -0.93 -8.11 4.43
CA GLN A 31 -0.96 -6.99 5.37
C GLN A 31 -1.85 -5.84 4.90
N ILE A 32 -2.28 -5.86 3.64
CA ILE A 32 -3.17 -4.85 3.07
C ILE A 32 -4.61 -5.34 3.23
N PRO A 33 -5.46 -4.62 3.99
CA PRO A 33 -6.86 -5.00 4.14
C PRO A 33 -7.57 -5.03 2.79
N SER A 34 -8.46 -6.00 2.57
CA SER A 34 -9.27 -6.07 1.34
C SER A 34 -10.53 -5.19 1.38
N ASN A 35 -10.93 -4.73 2.57
CA ASN A 35 -12.07 -3.85 2.81
C ASN A 35 -11.80 -3.03 4.09
N GLY A 36 -12.28 -1.79 4.13
CA GLY A 36 -12.22 -0.92 5.30
C GLY A 36 -11.31 0.29 5.13
N THR A 37 -10.95 0.92 6.24
CA THR A 37 -10.08 2.11 6.25
C THR A 37 -8.69 1.75 6.75
N TYR A 38 -7.67 2.13 5.99
CA TYR A 38 -6.27 1.86 6.24
C TYR A 38 -5.52 3.18 6.40
N GLU A 39 -4.85 3.35 7.54
CA GLU A 39 -4.06 4.54 7.84
C GLU A 39 -2.59 4.24 7.58
N ILE A 40 -2.00 4.98 6.65
CA ILE A 40 -0.61 4.86 6.23
C ILE A 40 0.14 6.09 6.69
N SER A 41 1.30 5.88 7.33
CA SER A 41 2.25 6.95 7.58
C SER A 41 3.47 6.78 6.68
N ASP A 42 3.72 7.78 5.84
CA ASP A 42 4.95 7.88 5.08
C ASP A 42 5.97 8.67 5.89
N LYS A 43 7.00 7.97 6.35
CA LYS A 43 8.05 8.55 7.19
C LYS A 43 9.04 9.40 6.41
N GLU A 44 9.14 9.23 5.09
CA GLU A 44 10.06 10.02 4.26
C GLU A 44 9.45 11.40 3.95
N THR A 45 8.15 11.44 3.64
CA THR A 45 7.45 12.70 3.35
C THR A 45 6.80 13.33 4.58
N GLY A 46 6.68 12.59 5.69
CA GLY A 46 5.96 13.01 6.91
C GLY A 46 4.44 13.04 6.74
N SER A 47 3.94 12.56 5.60
CA SER A 47 2.51 12.58 5.28
C SER A 47 1.79 11.38 5.93
N ILE A 48 0.54 11.62 6.33
CA ILE A 48 -0.35 10.59 6.86
C ILE A 48 -1.54 10.49 5.91
N TYR A 49 -1.76 9.30 5.38
CA TYR A 49 -2.84 8.99 4.45
C TYR A 49 -3.89 8.14 5.16
N ARG A 50 -5.17 8.43 4.91
CA ARG A 50 -6.28 7.55 5.27
C ARG A 50 -6.93 7.07 3.98
N ILE A 51 -6.74 5.79 3.68
CA ILE A 51 -7.25 5.13 2.49
C ILE A 51 -8.49 4.33 2.87
N THR A 52 -9.64 4.65 2.30
CA THR A 52 -10.82 3.78 2.42
C THR A 52 -10.92 2.89 1.19
N ILE A 53 -10.76 1.58 1.40
CA ILE A 53 -10.83 0.55 0.38
C ILE A 53 -12.31 0.17 0.18
N ASN A 54 -13.01 1.01 -0.57
CA ASN A 54 -14.34 0.72 -1.13
C ASN A 54 -14.28 0.59 -2.67
N LEU A 55 -13.27 1.19 -3.31
CA LEU A 55 -13.15 1.39 -4.77
C LEU A 55 -11.67 1.49 -5.17
N VAL A 56 -10.88 0.45 -4.86
CA VAL A 56 -9.51 0.33 -5.38
C VAL A 56 -9.56 -0.49 -6.66
N ASN A 57 -9.04 0.04 -7.78
CA ASN A 57 -9.06 -0.66 -9.07
C ASN A 57 -8.15 -1.90 -9.05
N TYR A 58 -6.91 -1.74 -8.58
CA TYR A 58 -6.02 -2.86 -8.28
C TYR A 58 -4.90 -2.44 -7.30
N ILE A 59 -4.32 -3.43 -6.63
CA ILE A 59 -3.17 -3.28 -5.73
C ILE A 59 -1.99 -4.03 -6.35
N LYS A 60 -0.82 -3.39 -6.43
CA LYS A 60 0.41 -4.01 -6.96
C LYS A 60 1.49 -4.02 -5.90
N VAL A 61 2.16 -5.15 -5.73
CA VAL A 61 3.31 -5.32 -4.84
C VAL A 61 4.54 -5.64 -5.68
N SER A 62 5.62 -4.89 -5.49
CA SER A 62 6.91 -5.09 -6.14
C SER A 62 8.04 -5.13 -5.12
N GLU A 63 9.06 -5.93 -5.38
CA GLU A 63 10.30 -5.91 -4.59
C GLU A 63 11.12 -4.69 -5.02
N LEU A 64 11.72 -3.98 -4.06
CA LEU A 64 12.62 -2.86 -4.33
C LEU A 64 14.01 -3.34 -4.73
#